data_AF-A0A418R312-F1
#
_entry.id   AF-A0A418R312-F1
#
_cell.length_a   1.000
_cell.length_b   1.000
_cell.length_c   1.000
_cell.angle_alpha   90.00
_cell.angle_beta   90.00
_cell.angle_gamma   90.00
#
_symmetry.space_group_name_H-M   'P 1'
#
loop_
_entity.id
_entity.type
_entity.pdbx_description
1 polymer ?
#
loop_
_entity_poly.entity_id
_entity_poly.type
_entity_poly.pdbx_seq_one_letter_code
_entity_poly.pdbx_strand_id
1 'polypeptide(L)'
;MFGRDWLGSLYAADFSRDVNGWPTVLALNIDFRDAMDTRLALTDFHETALVDDAAAILNLDLYRSWLESHPPLRDAGRAVGYRIPLALGGEDSLSNMEESDLDVYWQLTGQIGQSR
;
A
#
# COMPACT_ATOMS: atom_id res chain seq x y z
N MET A 1 3.83 -4.70 -11.63
CA MET A 1 3.00 -3.79 -10.79
C MET A 1 2.22 -2.89 -11.72
N PHE A 2 0.98 -2.56 -11.37
CA PHE A 2 0.12 -1.69 -12.18
C PHE A 2 -0.42 -0.49 -11.38
N GLY A 3 -0.38 -0.54 -10.06
CA GLY A 3 -0.89 0.53 -9.21
C GLY A 3 -0.21 0.55 -7.85
N ARG A 4 -0.47 1.62 -7.11
CA ARG A 4 -0.10 1.79 -5.71
C ARG A 4 -1.08 2.72 -5.02
N ASP A 5 -1.06 2.73 -3.69
CA ASP A 5 -1.79 3.71 -2.90
C ASP A 5 -0.85 4.72 -2.20
N TRP A 6 -1.47 5.61 -1.43
CA TRP A 6 -0.82 6.71 -0.73
C TRP A 6 0.03 6.25 0.47
N LEU A 7 -0.17 5.03 0.97
CA LEU A 7 0.67 4.38 1.99
C LEU A 7 1.86 3.64 1.36
N GLY A 8 1.95 3.65 0.03
CA GLY A 8 2.98 2.93 -0.69
C GLY A 8 2.69 1.45 -0.84
N SER A 9 1.49 0.93 -0.54
CA SER A 9 1.16 -0.44 -0.91
C SER A 9 1.19 -0.58 -2.44
N LEU A 10 1.69 -1.71 -2.93
CA LEU A 10 1.86 -1.96 -4.37
C LEU A 10 0.86 -3.02 -4.84
N TYR A 11 0.21 -2.75 -5.97
CA TYR A 11 -0.73 -3.68 -6.61
C TYR A 11 -0.11 -4.25 -7.89
N ALA A 12 -0.12 -5.57 -8.01
CA ALA A 12 0.49 -6.30 -9.12
C ALA A 12 -0.47 -7.34 -9.69
N ALA A 13 -0.40 -7.52 -11.02
CA ALA A 13 -1.08 -8.61 -11.69
C ALA A 13 -0.27 -9.90 -11.51
N ASP A 14 -0.92 -10.96 -11.04
CA ASP A 14 -0.38 -12.32 -11.00
C ASP A 14 -0.87 -13.08 -12.24
N PHE A 15 -0.01 -13.15 -13.25
CA PHE A 15 -0.29 -13.86 -14.50
C PHE A 15 -0.20 -15.38 -14.38
N SER A 16 0.21 -15.92 -13.24
CA SER A 16 0.19 -17.37 -13.01
C SER A 16 -1.21 -17.90 -12.68
N ARG A 17 -2.15 -16.99 -12.41
CA ARG A 17 -3.54 -17.29 -12.06
C ARG A 17 -4.46 -16.58 -13.05
N ASP A 18 -5.58 -17.23 -13.36
CA ASP A 18 -6.58 -16.71 -14.27
C ASP A 18 -7.97 -16.84 -13.63
N VAL A 19 -8.70 -15.74 -13.63
CA VAL A 19 -10.12 -15.71 -13.28
C VAL A 19 -10.83 -14.99 -14.43
N ASN A 20 -11.68 -15.72 -15.15
CA ASN A 20 -12.45 -15.21 -16.29
C ASN A 20 -11.60 -14.58 -17.42
N GLY A 21 -10.40 -15.12 -17.70
CA GLY A 21 -9.51 -14.61 -18.75
C GLY A 21 -8.65 -13.42 -18.32
N TRP A 22 -8.62 -13.09 -17.03
CA TRP A 22 -7.83 -12.00 -16.47
C TRP A 22 -6.89 -12.50 -15.38
N PRO A 23 -5.67 -11.93 -15.26
CA PRO A 23 -4.78 -12.22 -14.14
C PRO A 23 -5.41 -11.76 -12.83
N THR A 24 -5.09 -12.44 -11.72
CA THR A 24 -5.53 -11.99 -10.40
C THR A 24 -4.65 -10.87 -9.86
N VAL A 25 -5.05 -10.23 -8.75
CA VAL A 25 -4.29 -9.14 -8.12
C VAL A 25 -3.61 -9.58 -6.82
N LEU A 26 -2.32 -9.25 -6.70
CA LEU A 26 -1.57 -9.25 -5.45
C LEU A 26 -1.50 -7.82 -4.90
N ALA A 27 -1.85 -7.65 -3.62
CA ALA A 27 -1.64 -6.43 -2.85
C ALA A 27 -0.46 -6.65 -1.90
N LEU A 28 0.56 -5.81 -2.02
CA LEU A 28 1.81 -5.91 -1.27
C LEU A 28 1.88 -4.74 -0.30
N ASN A 29 1.96 -5.02 0.99
CA ASN A 29 2.16 -4.03 2.03
C ASN A 29 3.52 -4.27 2.71
N ILE A 30 4.40 -3.28 2.60
CA ILE A 30 5.77 -3.42 3.10
C ILE A 30 5.87 -3.31 4.63
N ASP A 31 4.97 -2.55 5.26
CA ASP A 31 4.99 -2.27 6.70
C ASP A 31 4.60 -3.49 7.52
N PHE A 32 3.58 -4.20 7.05
CA PHE A 32 3.10 -5.45 7.63
C PHE A 32 3.80 -6.68 7.04
N ARG A 33 4.65 -6.48 6.01
CA ARG A 33 5.30 -7.54 5.24
C ARG A 33 4.31 -8.58 4.72
N ASP A 34 3.18 -8.07 4.27
CA ASP A 34 2.07 -8.88 3.81
C ASP A 34 2.01 -8.85 2.28
N ALA A 35 1.68 -10.02 1.72
CA ALA A 35 1.41 -10.20 0.31
C ALA A 35 0.06 -10.90 0.20
N MET A 36 -0.99 -10.09 0.11
CA MET A 36 -2.36 -10.59 0.04
C MET A 36 -2.72 -10.88 -1.41
N ASP A 37 -3.02 -12.15 -1.69
CA ASP A 37 -3.75 -12.53 -2.89
C ASP A 37 -5.23 -12.18 -2.72
N THR A 38 -5.70 -11.20 -3.49
CA THR A 38 -7.08 -10.74 -3.42
C THR A 38 -8.05 -11.78 -3.97
N ARG A 39 -7.55 -12.74 -4.77
CA ARG A 39 -8.31 -13.72 -5.55
C ARG A 39 -9.27 -13.11 -6.58
N LEU A 40 -9.21 -11.79 -6.78
CA LEU A 40 -10.02 -11.07 -7.73
C LEU A 40 -9.28 -10.97 -9.06
N ALA A 41 -10.01 -11.12 -10.16
CA ALA A 41 -9.54 -10.71 -11.48
C ALA A 41 -9.16 -9.21 -11.45
N LEU A 42 -8.18 -8.83 -12.26
CA LEU A 42 -7.72 -7.44 -12.35
C LEU A 42 -8.87 -6.46 -12.61
N THR A 43 -9.80 -6.82 -13.49
CA THR A 43 -10.99 -6.00 -13.79
C THR A 43 -11.89 -5.86 -12.57
N ASP A 44 -12.20 -6.97 -11.89
CA ASP A 44 -13.10 -6.97 -10.73
C ASP A 44 -12.48 -6.20 -9.55
N PHE A 45 -11.17 -6.31 -9.36
CA PHE A 45 -10.45 -5.52 -8.36
C PHE A 45 -10.54 -4.02 -8.65
N HIS A 46 -10.32 -3.60 -9.90
CA HIS A 46 -10.28 -2.19 -10.27
C HIS A 46 -11.68 -1.56 -10.37
N GLU A 47 -12.63 -2.26 -10.96
CA GLU A 47 -13.95 -1.73 -11.32
C GLU A 47 -15.00 -1.94 -10.22
N THR A 48 -14.82 -2.93 -9.35
CA THR A 48 -15.76 -3.24 -8.27
C THR A 48 -15.12 -3.02 -6.90
N ALA A 49 -14.07 -3.78 -6.55
CA ALA A 49 -13.54 -3.74 -5.18
C ALA A 49 -12.99 -2.36 -4.80
N LEU A 50 -12.22 -1.72 -5.67
CA LEU A 50 -11.70 -0.36 -5.42
C LEU A 50 -12.79 0.72 -5.40
N VAL A 51 -13.98 0.45 -5.93
CA VAL A 51 -15.12 1.38 -5.90
C VAL A 51 -15.94 1.17 -4.63
N ASP A 52 -16.30 -0.08 -4.35
CA ASP A 52 -17.22 -0.44 -3.29
C ASP A 52 -16.54 -0.48 -1.92
N ASP A 53 -15.28 -0.95 -1.86
CA ASP A 53 -14.51 -1.17 -0.63
C ASP A 53 -13.29 -0.23 -0.50
N ALA A 54 -13.30 0.90 -1.22
CA ALA A 54 -12.21 1.88 -1.26
C ALA A 54 -11.72 2.29 0.14
N ALA A 55 -12.65 2.45 1.09
CA ALA A 55 -12.34 2.87 2.45
C ALA A 55 -11.41 1.89 3.17
N ALA A 56 -11.63 0.59 2.99
CA ALA A 56 -10.81 -0.46 3.57
C ALA A 56 -9.50 -0.64 2.79
N ILE A 57 -9.57 -0.73 1.46
CA ILE A 57 -8.39 -0.99 0.62
C ILE A 57 -7.37 0.14 0.72
N LEU A 58 -7.83 1.39 0.72
CA LEU A 58 -6.97 2.58 0.71
C LEU A 58 -6.83 3.23 2.08
N ASN A 59 -7.38 2.64 3.15
CA ASN A 59 -7.40 3.22 4.49
C ASN A 59 -7.80 4.72 4.50
N LEU A 60 -8.99 5.01 3.96
CA LEU A 60 -9.41 6.39 3.70
C LEU A 60 -9.64 7.21 4.98
N ASP A 61 -9.92 6.56 6.11
CA ASP A 61 -10.06 7.27 7.39
C ASP A 61 -8.70 7.82 7.86
N LEU A 62 -7.63 7.02 7.77
CA LEU A 62 -6.29 7.50 8.05
C LEU A 62 -5.85 8.57 7.04
N TYR A 63 -6.23 8.42 5.77
CA TYR A 63 -5.95 9.44 4.75
C TYR A 63 -6.63 10.77 5.07
N ARG A 64 -7.90 10.74 5.51
CA ARG A 64 -8.63 11.95 5.94
C ARG A 64 -7.93 12.62 7.11
N SER A 65 -7.52 11.86 8.12
CA SER A 65 -6.79 12.42 9.26
C SER A 65 -5.40 12.96 8.88
N TRP A 66 -4.72 12.34 7.90
CA TRP A 66 -3.50 12.90 7.33
C TRP A 66 -3.74 14.29 6.72
N LEU A 67 -4.82 14.44 5.94
CA LEU A 67 -5.18 15.69 5.28
C LEU A 67 -5.55 16.85 6.22
N GLU A 68 -5.89 16.57 7.49
CA GLU A 68 -6.16 17.61 8.48
C GLU A 68 -4.91 18.42 8.83
N SER A 69 -3.72 17.84 8.65
CA SER A 69 -2.44 18.46 9.02
C SER A 69 -1.42 18.52 7.87
N HIS A 70 -1.70 17.86 6.75
CA HIS A 70 -0.79 17.75 5.61
C HIS A 70 -1.52 17.96 4.27
N PRO A 71 -0.83 18.44 3.23
CA PRO A 71 -1.40 18.49 1.89
C PRO A 71 -1.61 17.07 1.32
N PRO A 72 -2.51 16.91 0.34
CA PRO A 72 -2.59 15.69 -0.45
C PRO A 72 -1.26 15.38 -1.13
N LEU A 73 -0.89 14.11 -1.17
CA LEU A 73 0.19 13.61 -2.01
C LEU A 73 -0.16 13.87 -3.48
N ARG A 74 0.70 14.62 -4.18
CA ARG A 74 0.53 14.94 -5.61
C ARG A 74 1.50 14.21 -6.51
N ASP A 75 2.61 13.76 -5.95
CA ASP A 75 3.69 13.12 -6.67
C ASP A 75 3.52 11.60 -6.64
N ALA A 76 3.60 11.00 -7.82
CA ALA A 76 3.57 9.56 -7.97
C ALA A 76 4.83 8.88 -7.40
N GLY A 77 5.95 9.58 -7.25
CA GLY A 77 7.14 9.03 -6.59
C GLY A 77 7.06 9.01 -5.06
N ARG A 78 5.95 9.46 -4.46
CA ARG A 78 5.85 9.66 -3.01
C ARG A 78 4.80 8.76 -2.38
N ALA A 79 5.04 8.43 -1.11
CA ALA A 79 4.11 7.74 -0.23
C ALA A 79 4.26 8.26 1.20
N VAL A 80 3.25 8.07 2.02
CA VAL A 80 3.32 8.25 3.47
C VAL A 80 3.65 6.92 4.10
N GLY A 81 4.70 6.89 4.92
CA GLY A 81 5.16 5.70 5.61
C GLY A 81 5.53 6.00 7.05
N TYR A 82 5.86 4.96 7.82
CA TYR A 82 6.28 5.12 9.20
C TYR A 82 7.75 5.56 9.28
N ARG A 83 7.99 6.69 9.96
CA ARG A 83 9.32 7.21 10.28
C ARG A 83 10.12 6.23 11.12
N ILE A 84 9.50 5.65 12.15
CA ILE A 84 10.03 4.51 12.89
C ILE A 84 9.29 3.27 12.39
N PRO A 85 9.94 2.33 11.68
CA PRO A 85 9.29 1.15 11.16
C PRO A 85 8.59 0.34 12.26
N LEU A 86 7.40 -0.18 11.97
CA LEU A 86 6.62 -1.00 12.92
C LEU A 86 7.43 -2.21 13.43
N ALA A 87 8.23 -2.82 12.55
CA ALA A 87 9.11 -3.95 12.91
C ALA A 87 10.17 -3.62 13.96
N LEU A 88 10.48 -2.33 14.17
CA LEU A 88 11.42 -1.82 15.18
C LEU A 88 10.70 -1.23 16.40
N GLY A 89 9.38 -1.45 16.53
CA GLY A 89 8.58 -0.96 17.64
C GLY A 89 8.05 0.46 17.44
N GLY A 90 7.99 0.95 16.21
CA GLY A 90 7.27 2.17 15.88
C GLY A 90 5.78 2.05 16.16
N GLU A 91 5.13 3.17 16.49
CA GLU A 91 3.69 3.23 16.73
C GLU A 91 2.92 3.28 15.40
N ASP A 92 1.80 2.57 15.34
CA ASP A 92 0.81 2.71 14.26
C ASP A 92 -0.06 3.94 14.51
N SER A 93 0.50 5.12 14.25
CA SER A 93 -0.15 6.41 14.51
C SER A 93 0.39 7.51 13.60
N LEU A 94 -0.44 8.53 13.34
CA LEU A 94 -0.06 9.67 12.48
C LEU A 94 1.20 10.41 12.97
N SER A 95 1.47 10.43 14.28
CA SER A 95 2.67 11.08 14.82
C SER A 95 3.97 10.37 14.43
N ASN A 96 3.87 9.12 13.98
CA ASN A 96 4.96 8.33 13.47
C ASN A 96 4.98 8.25 11.94
N MET A 97 4.10 8.97 11.24
CA MET A 97 4.05 8.94 9.77
C MET A 97 4.73 10.16 9.15
N GLU A 98 5.37 9.96 8.00
CA GLU A 98 5.98 11.02 7.20
C GLU A 98 5.91 10.71 5.70
N GLU A 99 5.95 11.75 4.88
CA GLU A 99 6.12 11.59 3.44
C GLU A 99 7.56 11.16 3.11
N SER A 100 7.69 10.14 2.26
CA SER A 100 8.95 9.64 1.77
C SER A 100 8.91 9.38 0.27
N ASP A 101 10.09 9.28 -0.34
CA ASP A 101 10.21 8.70 -1.68
C ASP A 101 9.85 7.21 -1.60
N LEU A 102 8.97 6.76 -2.50
CA LEU A 102 8.42 5.41 -2.48
C LEU A 102 9.52 4.35 -2.61
N ASP A 103 10.47 4.54 -3.53
CA ASP A 103 11.53 3.56 -3.79
C ASP A 103 12.47 3.49 -2.59
N VAL A 104 12.82 4.65 -2.02
CA VAL A 104 13.62 4.72 -0.78
C VAL A 104 12.88 4.04 0.37
N TYR A 105 11.59 4.30 0.55
CA TYR A 105 10.78 3.72 1.61
C TYR A 105 10.74 2.20 1.52
N TRP A 106 10.42 1.66 0.35
CA TRP A 106 10.41 0.22 0.10
C TRP A 106 11.79 -0.42 0.32
N GLN A 107 12.84 0.23 -0.15
CA GLN A 107 14.21 -0.29 -0.01
C GLN A 107 14.66 -0.34 1.46
N LEU A 108 14.35 0.68 2.26
CA LEU A 108 14.72 0.72 3.68
C LEU A 108 13.89 -0.24 4.51
N THR A 109 12.56 -0.17 4.40
CA THR A 109 11.64 -1.02 5.18
C THR A 109 11.84 -2.51 4.82
N GLY A 110 12.08 -2.80 3.53
CA GLY A 110 12.38 -4.15 3.05
C GLY A 110 13.71 -4.72 3.57
N GLN A 111 14.71 -3.90 3.87
CA GLN A 111 15.97 -4.37 4.48
C GLN A 111 15.85 -4.58 5.98
N ILE A 112 15.13 -3.69 6.68
CA ILE A 112 14.83 -3.83 8.11
C ILE A 112 14.03 -5.13 8.34
N GLY A 113 13.09 -5.38 7.43
CA GLY A 113 12.81 -6.68 6.82
C GLY A 113 13.67 -7.87 7.24
N GLN A 114 14.78 -8.00 6.54
CA GLN A 114 15.61 -9.19 6.47
C GLN A 114 16.54 -9.37 7.68
N SER A 115 16.57 -8.42 8.62
CA SER A 115 17.56 -8.38 9.72
C SER A 115 17.32 -9.34 10.90
N ARG A 116 16.57 -10.44 10.70
CA ARG A 116 16.34 -11.48 11.70
C ARG A 116 16.82 -12.86 11.23
#